data_AF-A6UVD6-F1
#
_entry.id   AF-A6UVD6-F1
#
_cell.length_a   1.000
_cell.length_b   1.000
_cell.length_c   1.000
_cell.angle_alpha   90.00
_cell.angle_beta   90.00
_cell.angle_gamma   90.00
#
_symmetry.space_group_name_H-M   'P 1'
#
loop_
_entity.id
_entity.type
_entity.pdbx_description
1 polymer ?
#
loop_
_entity_poly.entity_id
_entity_poly.type
_entity_poly.pdbx_seq_one_letter_code
_entity_poly.pdbx_strand_id
1 'polypeptide(L)'
;MDIMQFVPDLGTGAIAGVVIGWGLKKAIKLVIALISLYFLSLAYLANLGVISINKDALLGMVGNMGSSVITYGNQMVGLIHSLSLGAGFAGGLAIGFKKG
;
A
#
# COMPACT_ATOMS: atom_id res chain seq x y z
N MET A 1 10.71 -24.69 -22.62
CA MET A 1 10.47 -23.46 -21.84
C MET A 1 11.83 -22.86 -21.55
N ASP A 2 12.18 -21.80 -22.27
CA ASP A 2 13.53 -21.24 -22.31
C ASP A 2 13.80 -20.40 -21.05
N ILE A 3 14.49 -21.01 -20.08
CA ILE A 3 15.00 -20.42 -18.84
C ILE A 3 15.79 -19.11 -19.06
N MET A 4 16.31 -18.89 -20.26
CA MET A 4 17.08 -17.69 -20.64
C MET A 4 16.23 -16.42 -20.73
N GLN A 5 14.93 -16.52 -21.06
CA GLN A 5 14.05 -15.35 -21.19
C GLN A 5 13.43 -14.94 -19.85
N PHE A 6 13.41 -15.86 -18.88
CA PHE A 6 12.85 -15.66 -17.55
C PHE A 6 13.74 -14.79 -16.64
N VAL A 7 15.06 -14.82 -16.85
CA VAL A 7 16.04 -14.08 -16.03
C VAL A 7 16.03 -12.57 -16.31
N PRO A 8 16.03 -12.09 -17.57
CA PRO A 8 15.87 -10.67 -17.87
C PRO A 8 14.54 -10.11 -17.36
N ASP A 9 13.44 -10.82 -17.59
CA ASP A 9 12.09 -10.39 -17.20
C ASP A 9 11.95 -10.27 -15.69
N LEU A 10 12.42 -11.28 -14.93
CA LEU A 10 12.53 -11.21 -13.46
C LEU A 10 13.37 -10.02 -13.00
N GLY A 11 14.51 -9.77 -13.67
CA GLY A 11 15.44 -8.70 -13.34
C GLY A 11 14.81 -7.31 -13.52
N THR A 12 14.15 -7.07 -14.65
CA THR A 12 13.42 -5.82 -14.89
C THR A 12 12.26 -5.62 -13.93
N GLY A 13 11.50 -6.68 -13.62
CA GLY A 13 10.43 -6.63 -12.63
C GLY A 13 10.95 -6.26 -11.23
N ALA A 14 12.06 -6.87 -10.81
CA ALA A 14 12.66 -6.61 -9.50
C ALA A 14 13.20 -5.18 -9.37
N ILE A 15 13.88 -4.65 -10.38
CA ILE A 15 14.40 -3.28 -10.37
C ILE A 15 13.24 -2.28 -10.29
N ALA A 16 12.22 -2.46 -11.13
CA ALA A 16 11.01 -1.62 -11.08
C ALA A 16 10.32 -1.71 -9.71
N GLY A 17 10.22 -2.92 -9.15
CA GLY A 17 9.69 -3.17 -7.81
C GLY A 17 10.46 -2.41 -6.73
N VAL A 18 11.79 -2.40 -6.76
CA VAL A 18 12.62 -1.69 -5.76
C VAL A 18 12.37 -0.18 -5.81
N VAL A 19 12.35 0.42 -7.00
CA VAL A 19 12.12 1.86 -7.18
C VAL A 19 10.72 2.25 -6.69
N ILE A 20 9.71 1.46 -7.05
CA ILE A 20 8.32 1.69 -6.65
C ILE A 20 8.16 1.47 -5.14
N GLY A 21 8.76 0.43 -4.57
CA GLY A 21 8.71 0.13 -3.14
C GLY A 21 9.32 1.24 -2.28
N TRP A 22 10.41 1.85 -2.75
CA TRP A 22 11.02 3.01 -2.09
C TRP A 22 10.11 4.25 -2.13
N GLY A 23 9.55 4.56 -3.31
CA GLY A 23 8.61 5.67 -3.48
C GLY A 23 7.34 5.49 -2.63
N LEU A 24 6.81 4.27 -2.58
CA LEU A 24 5.64 3.92 -1.79
C LEU A 24 5.87 4.18 -0.29
N LYS A 25 7.05 3.83 0.26
CA LYS A 25 7.34 4.09 1.68
C LYS A 25 7.36 5.58 2.01
N LYS A 26 7.87 6.42 1.11
CA LYS A 26 7.82 7.88 1.26
C LYS A 26 6.39 8.42 1.19
N ALA A 27 5.59 7.91 0.25
CA ALA A 27 4.18 8.27 0.15
C ALA A 27 3.39 7.89 1.42
N ILE A 28 3.61 6.69 1.98
CA ILE A 28 2.96 6.27 3.23
C ILE A 28 3.33 7.19 4.39
N LYS A 29 4.61 7.58 4.52
CA LYS A 29 5.04 8.53 5.57
C LYS A 29 4.31 9.88 5.44
N LEU A 30 4.13 10.38 4.21
CA LEU A 30 3.38 11.62 3.95
C LEU A 30 1.89 11.47 4.31
N VAL A 31 1.26 10.37 3.90
CA VAL A 31 -0.15 10.10 4.19
C VAL A 31 -0.39 9.97 5.70
N ILE A 32 0.49 9.26 6.42
CA ILE A 32 0.41 9.16 7.89
C ILE A 32 0.53 10.55 8.54
N ALA A 33 1.42 11.42 8.03
CA ALA A 33 1.56 12.79 8.53
C ALA A 33 0.27 13.62 8.29
N LEU A 34 -0.36 13.52 7.11
CA LEU A 34 -1.64 14.18 6.85
C LEU A 34 -2.76 13.65 7.74
N ILE A 35 -2.86 12.32 7.90
CA ILE A 35 -3.88 11.69 8.74
C ILE A 35 -3.72 12.15 10.19
N SER A 36 -2.51 12.09 10.73
CA SER A 36 -2.26 12.52 12.12
C SER A 36 -2.56 14.01 12.33
N LEU A 37 -2.22 14.88 11.38
CA LEU A 37 -2.60 16.30 11.42
C LEU A 37 -4.12 16.48 11.38
N TYR A 38 -4.82 15.72 10.53
CA TYR A 38 -6.28 15.74 10.44
C TYR A 38 -6.95 15.29 11.74
N PHE A 39 -6.45 14.21 12.35
CA PHE A 39 -6.92 13.75 13.65
C PHE A 39 -6.69 14.78 14.76
N LEU A 40 -5.57 15.51 14.73
CA LEU A 40 -5.31 16.61 15.66
C LEU A 40 -6.35 17.73 15.51
N SER A 41 -6.65 18.10 14.27
CA SER A 41 -7.69 19.10 13.95
C SER A 41 -9.08 18.63 14.42
N LEU A 42 -9.39 17.35 14.23
CA LEU A 42 -10.65 16.76 14.66
C LEU A 42 -10.77 16.70 16.20
N ALA A 43 -9.68 16.38 16.91
CA ALA A 43 -9.63 16.38 18.37
C ALA A 43 -9.82 17.79 18.97
N TYR A 44 -9.30 18.81 18.30
CA TYR A 44 -9.54 20.21 18.66
C TYR A 44 -11.02 20.60 18.49
N LEU A 45 -11.61 20.21 17.35
CA LEU A 45 -13.02 20.47 17.07
C LEU A 45 -13.98 19.67 17.96
N ALA A 46 -13.57 18.50 18.44
CA ALA A 46 -14.30 17.69 19.41
C ALA A 46 -14.38 18.35 20.80
N ASN A 47 -13.32 19.06 21.23
CA ASN A 47 -13.34 19.82 22.50
C ASN A 47 -14.30 21.03 22.46
N LEU A 48 -14.62 21.53 21.27
CA LEU A 48 -15.56 22.63 21.06
C LEU A 48 -17.04 22.20 21.08
N GLY A 49 -17.35 20.89 21.16
CA GLY A 49 -18.71 20.40 21.42
C GLY A 49 -19.73 20.56 20.29
N VAL A 50 -19.30 20.91 19.07
CA VAL A 50 -20.21 21.19 17.93
C VAL A 50 -20.54 19.94 17.07
N ILE A 51 -19.84 18.81 17.25
CA ILE A 51 -19.99 17.63 16.38
C ILE A 51 -20.23 16.36 17.20
N SER A 52 -21.41 15.76 17.04
CA SER A 52 -21.67 14.36 17.42
C SER A 52 -20.87 13.45 16.50
N ILE A 53 -19.73 12.95 16.98
CA ILE A 53 -18.91 12.00 16.23
C ILE A 53 -19.68 10.67 16.17
N ASN A 54 -20.33 10.41 15.04
CA ASN A 54 -20.92 9.11 14.75
C ASN A 54 -19.78 8.11 14.50
N LYS A 55 -19.36 7.44 15.58
CA LYS A 55 -18.26 6.46 15.57
C LYS A 55 -18.55 5.31 14.61
N ASP A 56 -19.82 4.96 14.40
CA ASP A 56 -20.23 3.89 13.48
C ASP A 56 -19.98 4.27 12.01
N ALA A 57 -20.24 5.52 11.61
CA ALA A 57 -19.95 5.98 10.25
C ALA A 57 -18.43 6.00 9.96
N LEU A 58 -17.61 6.42 10.92
CA LEU A 58 -16.15 6.39 10.80
C LEU A 58 -15.61 4.96 10.73
N LEU A 59 -16.08 4.07 11.61
CA LEU A 59 -15.72 2.65 11.58
C LEU A 59 -16.17 1.97 10.30
N GLY A 60 -17.34 2.33 9.77
CA GLY A 60 -17.83 1.85 8.47
C GLY A 60 -16.95 2.27 7.29
N MET A 61 -16.47 3.53 7.28
CA MET A 61 -15.52 3.99 6.24
C MET A 61 -14.18 3.27 6.33
N VAL A 62 -13.63 3.12 7.55
CA VAL A 62 -12.38 2.36 7.78
C VAL A 62 -12.55 0.89 7.39
N GLY A 63 -13.69 0.29 7.71
CA GLY A 63 -14.04 -1.08 7.34
C GLY A 63 -14.06 -1.27 5.82
N ASN A 64 -14.76 -0.40 5.09
CA ASN A 64 -14.79 -0.44 3.62
C ASN A 64 -13.41 -0.22 2.99
N MET A 65 -12.59 0.65 3.57
CA MET A 65 -11.21 0.86 3.13
C MET A 65 -10.37 -0.41 3.33
N GLY A 66 -10.51 -1.06 4.49
CA GLY A 66 -9.85 -2.34 4.80
C GLY A 66 -10.28 -3.46 3.87
N SER A 67 -11.57 -3.62 3.61
CA SER A 67 -12.11 -4.60 2.66
C SER A 67 -11.55 -4.37 1.26
N SER A 68 -11.49 -3.12 0.79
CA SER A 68 -10.93 -2.77 -0.50
C SER A 68 -9.46 -3.18 -0.60
N VAL A 69 -8.64 -2.86 0.42
CA VAL A 69 -7.22 -3.26 0.47
C VAL A 69 -7.05 -4.78 0.41
N ILE A 70 -7.90 -5.54 1.11
CA ILE A 70 -7.86 -7.01 1.08
C ILE A 70 -8.24 -7.54 -0.31
N THR A 71 -9.28 -6.99 -0.95
CA THR A 71 -9.68 -7.37 -2.31
C THR A 71 -8.57 -7.10 -3.32
N TYR A 72 -7.96 -5.91 -3.30
CA TYR A 72 -6.82 -5.58 -4.17
C TYR A 72 -5.61 -6.45 -3.87
N GLY A 73 -5.34 -6.77 -2.58
CA GLY A 73 -4.28 -7.70 -2.19
C GLY A 73 -4.49 -9.09 -2.78
N ASN A 74 -5.72 -9.60 -2.78
CA ASN A 74 -6.04 -10.91 -3.36
C ASN A 74 -5.88 -10.93 -4.90
N GLN A 75 -6.20 -9.83 -5.57
CA GLN A 75 -5.93 -9.68 -7.01
C GLN A 75 -4.43 -9.60 -7.31
N MET A 76 -3.66 -8.93 -6.45
CA MET A 76 -2.20 -8.91 -6.56
C MET A 76 -1.59 -10.31 -6.40
N VAL A 77 -2.13 -11.14 -5.49
CA VAL A 77 -1.73 -12.56 -5.33
C VAL A 77 -1.93 -13.36 -6.63
N GLY A 78 -2.98 -13.07 -7.39
CA GLY A 78 -3.19 -13.64 -8.74
C GLY A 78 -2.10 -13.25 -9.75
N LEU A 79 -1.56 -12.04 -9.68
CA LEU A 79 -0.49 -11.56 -10.56
C LEU A 79 0.87 -12.19 -10.22
N ILE A 80 1.11 -12.58 -8.96
CA ILE A 80 2.35 -13.27 -8.55
C ILE A 80 2.44 -14.67 -9.18
N HIS A 81 1.29 -15.30 -9.46
CA HIS A 81 1.22 -16.57 -10.18
C HIS A 81 1.43 -16.44 -11.69
N SER A 82 1.52 -15.22 -12.25
CA SER A 82 2.08 -14.99 -13.59
C SER A 82 3.62 -14.97 -13.49
N LEU A 83 4.17 -16.18 -13.51
CA LEU A 83 5.38 -16.67 -12.81
C LEU A 83 6.70 -15.89 -12.88
N SER A 84 6.93 -14.99 -13.84
CA SER A 84 8.24 -14.31 -13.99
C SER A 84 8.21 -12.88 -13.47
N LEU A 85 7.48 -12.00 -14.14
CA LEU A 85 7.45 -10.57 -13.82
C LEU A 85 6.83 -10.28 -12.45
N GLY A 86 5.75 -10.98 -12.10
CA GLY A 86 5.06 -10.78 -10.81
C GLY A 86 5.91 -11.19 -9.61
N ALA A 87 6.63 -12.30 -9.72
CA ALA A 87 7.53 -12.79 -8.67
C ALA A 87 8.76 -11.88 -8.49
N GLY A 88 9.38 -11.45 -9.60
CA GLY A 88 10.50 -10.50 -9.58
C GLY A 88 10.07 -9.15 -9.00
N PHE A 89 8.94 -8.62 -9.46
CA PHE A 89 8.36 -7.38 -8.96
C PHE A 89 7.98 -7.44 -7.48
N ALA A 90 7.30 -8.50 -7.02
CA ALA A 90 6.93 -8.64 -5.61
C ALA A 90 8.17 -8.73 -4.71
N GLY A 91 9.20 -9.49 -5.13
CA GLY A 91 10.47 -9.58 -4.42
C GLY A 91 11.21 -8.24 -4.38
N GLY A 92 11.30 -7.56 -5.52
CA GLY A 92 11.89 -6.22 -5.62
C GLY A 92 11.15 -5.17 -4.79
N LEU A 93 9.82 -5.19 -4.83
CA LEU A 93 8.95 -4.31 -4.07
C LEU A 93 9.10 -4.53 -2.57
N ALA A 94 9.14 -5.77 -2.11
CA ALA A 94 9.38 -6.09 -0.70
C ALA A 94 10.73 -5.56 -0.22
N ILE A 95 11.79 -5.71 -1.04
CA ILE A 95 13.14 -5.21 -0.72
C ILE A 95 13.16 -3.67 -0.72
N GLY A 96 12.59 -3.03 -1.74
CA GLY A 96 12.49 -1.58 -1.84
C GLY A 96 11.70 -0.97 -0.69
N PHE A 97 10.60 -1.62 -0.30
CA PHE A 97 9.79 -1.22 0.85
C PHE A 97 10.52 -1.39 2.19
N LYS A 98 11.27 -2.49 2.36
CA LYS A 98 12.06 -2.72 3.58
C LYS A 98 13.18 -1.68 3.72
N LYS A 99 13.88 -1.35 2.62
CA LYS A 99 15.02 -0.43 2.62
C LYS A 99 14.68 1.07 2.50
N GLY A 100 13.47 1.47 2.06
CA GLY A 100 13.06 2.88 1.90
C GLY A 100 12.67 3.65 3.16
#